data_AF-A0A352KJJ8-F1
#
_entry.id   AF-A0A352KJJ8-F1
#
_cell.length_a   1.000
_cell.length_b   1.000
_cell.length_c   1.000
_cell.angle_alpha   90.00
_cell.angle_beta   90.00
_cell.angle_gamma   90.00
#
_symmetry.space_group_name_H-M   'P 1'
#
loop_
_entity.id
_entity.type
_entity.pdbx_description
1 polymer ?
#
loop_
_entity_poly.entity_id
_entity_poly.type
_entity_poly.pdbx_seq_one_letter_code
_entity_poly.pdbx_strand_id
1 'polypeptide(L)'
;VSETNTIFTAFAFLFIGVCLKLALFPLHLWLPNAYTYAPSLVTAFLAATATKVAIYILLRFVFSVFGAEFSLTYLPVREILLVLGLMGVVFASTVAIYQTNVKKLFAYSSVAQIGYMILGLSIGSA
;
A
#
# COMPACT_ATOMS: atom_id res chain seq x y z
N VAL A 1 -2.90 -9.08 28.45
CA VAL A 1 -3.95 -9.02 27.39
C VAL A 1 -3.34 -8.73 26.02
N SER A 2 -2.31 -7.87 25.94
CA SER A 2 -1.57 -7.45 24.74
C SER A 2 -0.95 -8.57 23.88
N GLU A 3 -0.76 -9.77 24.42
CA GLU A 3 -0.15 -10.91 23.70
C GLU A 3 -1.12 -12.07 23.47
N THR A 4 -2.37 -11.76 23.13
CA THR A 4 -3.36 -12.80 22.81
C THR A 4 -3.38 -13.03 21.30
N ASN A 5 -3.51 -14.29 20.86
CA ASN A 5 -3.66 -14.65 19.43
C ASN A 5 -4.74 -13.84 18.69
N THR A 6 -5.77 -13.38 19.42
CA THR A 6 -6.83 -12.50 18.92
C THR A 6 -6.28 -11.17 18.41
N ILE A 7 -5.33 -10.54 19.11
CA ILE A 7 -4.75 -9.24 18.73
C ILE A 7 -3.86 -9.40 17.49
N PHE A 8 -3.05 -10.45 17.43
CA PHE A 8 -2.26 -10.80 16.25
C PHE A 8 -3.14 -11.03 15.02
N THR A 9 -4.24 -11.76 15.20
CA THR A 9 -5.20 -12.02 14.13
C THR A 9 -5.87 -10.72 13.67
N ALA A 10 -6.34 -9.89 14.60
CA ALA A 10 -6.95 -8.60 14.29
C ALA A 10 -5.98 -7.66 13.56
N PHE A 11 -4.72 -7.60 14.01
CA PHE A 11 -3.66 -6.84 13.36
C PHE A 11 -3.44 -7.31 11.93
N ALA A 12 -3.28 -8.62 11.71
CA ALA A 12 -3.03 -9.19 10.39
C ALA A 12 -4.17 -8.87 9.41
N PHE A 13 -5.44 -9.03 9.82
CA PHE A 13 -6.59 -8.70 8.97
C PHE A 13 -6.67 -7.22 8.64
N LEU A 14 -6.48 -6.34 9.63
CA LEU A 14 -6.48 -4.89 9.40
C LEU A 14 -5.32 -4.47 8.49
N PHE A 15 -4.12 -5.01 8.73
CA PHE A 15 -2.94 -4.73 7.94
C PHE A 15 -3.15 -5.15 6.48
N ILE A 16 -3.58 -6.38 6.22
CA ILE A 16 -3.84 -6.88 4.86
C ILE A 16 -4.97 -6.07 4.19
N GLY A 17 -6.04 -5.75 4.90
CA GLY A 17 -7.16 -4.96 4.37
C GLY A 17 -6.73 -3.54 3.96
N VAL A 18 -5.86 -2.92 4.76
CA VAL A 18 -5.28 -1.61 4.44
C VAL A 18 -4.33 -1.73 3.25
N CYS A 19 -3.45 -2.74 3.20
CA CYS A 19 -2.57 -3.02 2.06
C CYS A 19 -3.35 -3.24 0.75
N LEU A 20 -4.52 -3.87 0.81
CA LEU A 20 -5.41 -4.02 -0.35
C LEU A 20 -5.94 -2.66 -0.80
N LYS A 21 -6.41 -1.82 0.13
CA LYS A 21 -7.01 -0.52 -0.20
C LYS A 21 -5.99 0.50 -0.71
N LEU A 22 -4.76 0.48 -0.20
CA LEU A 22 -3.67 1.31 -0.73
C LEU A 22 -3.10 0.77 -2.04
N ALA A 23 -3.53 -0.41 -2.50
CA ALA A 23 -3.04 -1.08 -3.71
C ALA A 23 -1.54 -1.38 -3.64
N LEU A 24 -1.07 -1.95 -2.53
CA LEU A 24 0.29 -2.47 -2.43
C LEU A 24 0.45 -3.69 -3.33
N PHE A 25 1.63 -3.90 -3.91
CA PHE A 25 1.92 -5.15 -4.60
C PHE A 25 1.85 -6.34 -3.62
N PRO A 26 1.26 -7.50 -3.98
CA PRO A 26 0.59 -7.84 -5.25
C PRO A 26 -0.92 -7.51 -5.30
N LEU A 27 -1.50 -6.91 -4.25
CA LEU A 27 -2.93 -6.62 -4.08
C LEU A 27 -3.48 -5.45 -4.93
N HIS A 28 -2.66 -4.92 -5.84
CA HIS A 28 -2.94 -3.71 -6.64
C HIS A 28 -3.83 -3.93 -7.88
N LEU A 29 -4.13 -5.18 -8.24
CA LEU A 29 -4.75 -5.56 -9.52
C LEU A 29 -6.09 -4.87 -9.83
N TRP A 30 -6.83 -4.47 -8.80
CA TRP A 30 -8.10 -3.76 -8.95
C TRP A 30 -7.92 -2.31 -9.44
N LEU A 31 -6.81 -1.65 -9.07
CA LEU A 31 -6.61 -0.21 -9.24
C LEU A 31 -6.44 0.18 -10.72
N PRO A 32 -5.61 -0.50 -11.54
CA PRO A 32 -5.43 -0.17 -12.95
C PRO A 32 -6.75 -0.14 -13.73
N ASN A 33 -7.58 -1.16 -13.58
CA ASN A 33 -8.85 -1.23 -14.29
C ASN A 33 -9.85 -0.19 -13.75
N ALA A 34 -9.95 -0.03 -12.43
CA ALA A 34 -10.85 0.96 -11.83
C ALA A 34 -10.54 2.39 -12.32
N TYR A 35 -9.27 2.77 -12.39
CA TYR A 35 -8.85 4.12 -12.81
C TYR A 35 -8.96 4.33 -14.32
N THR A 36 -8.76 3.26 -15.11
CA THR A 36 -8.85 3.33 -16.57
C THR A 36 -10.28 3.60 -17.04
N TYR A 37 -11.26 2.90 -16.46
CA TYR A 37 -12.66 2.97 -16.89
C TYR A 37 -13.46 4.09 -16.24
N ALA A 38 -12.96 4.69 -15.16
CA ALA A 38 -13.62 5.82 -14.52
C ALA A 38 -13.50 7.13 -15.33
N PRO A 39 -14.45 8.07 -15.15
CA PRO A 39 -14.34 9.43 -15.67
C PRO A 39 -13.07 10.11 -15.17
N SER A 40 -12.36 10.85 -16.04
CA SER A 40 -11.01 11.33 -15.77
C SER A 40 -10.90 12.19 -14.50
N LEU A 41 -11.91 13.03 -14.24
CA LEU A 41 -11.95 13.91 -13.07
C LEU A 41 -12.11 13.11 -11.76
N VAL A 42 -12.93 12.05 -11.79
CA VAL A 42 -13.12 11.13 -10.66
C VAL A 42 -11.83 10.34 -10.40
N THR A 43 -11.18 9.85 -11.46
CA THR A 43 -9.88 9.16 -11.33
C THR A 43 -8.83 10.06 -10.70
N ALA A 44 -8.70 11.31 -11.15
CA ALA A 44 -7.73 12.25 -10.59
C ALA A 44 -7.98 12.50 -9.09
N PHE A 45 -9.23 12.73 -8.70
CA PHE A 45 -9.60 12.93 -7.30
C PHE A 45 -9.32 11.71 -6.43
N LEU A 46 -9.74 10.51 -6.87
CA LEU A 46 -9.51 9.26 -6.13
C LEU A 46 -8.03 8.87 -6.09
N ALA A 47 -7.29 9.10 -7.17
CA ALA A 47 -5.85 8.87 -7.22
C ALA A 47 -5.12 9.76 -6.22
N ALA A 48 -5.53 11.02 -6.07
CA ALA A 48 -4.93 11.96 -5.13
C ALA A 48 -5.27 11.65 -3.66
N THR A 49 -6.48 11.17 -3.37
CA THR A 49 -7.00 11.08 -1.99
C THR A 49 -7.08 9.66 -1.44
N ALA A 50 -7.82 8.77 -2.10
CA ALA A 50 -8.24 7.49 -1.51
C ALA A 50 -7.05 6.59 -1.12
N THR A 51 -6.03 6.52 -1.96
CA THR A 51 -4.82 5.73 -1.69
C THR A 51 -3.93 6.38 -0.61
N LYS A 52 -3.94 7.71 -0.50
CA LYS A 52 -3.12 8.46 0.46
C LYS A 52 -3.70 8.37 1.88
N VAL A 53 -5.02 8.40 1.98
CA VAL A 53 -5.72 8.13 3.25
C VAL A 53 -5.42 6.71 3.74
N ALA A 54 -5.35 5.72 2.85
CA ALA A 54 -5.01 4.35 3.24
C ALA A 54 -3.57 4.23 3.78
N ILE A 55 -2.61 4.98 3.21
CA ILE A 55 -1.24 5.07 3.77
C ILE A 55 -1.25 5.72 5.16
N TYR A 56 -2.02 6.78 5.36
CA TYR A 56 -2.18 7.39 6.68
C TYR A 56 -2.79 6.41 7.70
N ILE A 57 -3.79 5.63 7.32
CA ILE A 57 -4.38 4.60 8.18
C ILE A 57 -3.33 3.54 8.55
N LEU A 58 -2.50 3.11 7.59
CA LEU A 58 -1.40 2.18 7.84
C LEU A 58 -0.45 2.73 8.91
N LEU A 59 -0.03 3.99 8.76
CA LEU A 59 0.79 4.70 9.74
C LEU A 59 0.14 4.73 11.13
N ARG A 60 -1.15 5.08 11.18
CA ARG A 60 -1.88 5.19 12.45
C ARG A 60 -1.98 3.83 13.15
N PHE A 61 -2.22 2.75 12.40
CA PHE A 61 -2.27 1.41 12.98
C PHE A 61 -0.92 0.93 13.48
N VAL A 62 0.14 1.11 12.69
CA VAL A 62 1.50 0.67 13.05
C VAL A 62 2.04 1.46 14.25
N PHE A 63 1.96 2.78 14.23
CA PHE A 63 2.64 3.61 15.25
C PHE A 63 1.78 3.99 16.45
N SER A 64 0.45 4.10 16.29
CA SER A 64 -0.42 4.62 17.35
C SER A 64 -1.38 3.59 17.94
N VAL A 65 -2.10 2.81 17.13
CA VAL A 65 -3.15 1.91 17.66
C VAL A 65 -2.56 0.64 18.25
N PHE A 66 -1.69 -0.05 17.50
CA PHE A 66 -0.99 -1.24 17.99
C PHE A 66 0.34 -0.89 18.65
N GLY A 67 0.94 0.25 18.25
CA GLY A 67 2.20 0.74 18.78
C GLY A 67 3.41 0.16 18.03
N ALA A 68 4.46 0.99 17.92
CA ALA A 68 5.67 0.64 17.18
C ALA A 68 6.35 -0.62 17.73
N GLU A 69 6.42 -0.78 19.05
CA GLU A 69 7.01 -1.97 19.66
C GLU A 69 6.27 -3.25 19.27
N PHE A 70 4.93 -3.25 19.33
CA PHE A 70 4.15 -4.43 18.93
C PHE A 70 4.36 -4.76 17.45
N SER A 71 4.24 -3.75 16.58
CA SER A 71 4.26 -3.96 15.13
C SER A 71 5.63 -4.26 14.55
N LEU A 72 6.71 -3.76 15.16
CA LEU A 72 8.08 -3.94 14.66
C LEU A 72 8.82 -5.09 15.34
N THR A 73 8.46 -5.44 16.58
CA THR A 73 9.16 -6.49 17.34
C THR A 73 8.54 -7.87 17.14
N TYR A 74 7.20 -7.96 17.10
CA TYR A 74 6.51 -9.26 17.08
C TYR A 74 6.11 -9.73 15.68
N LEU A 75 6.03 -8.82 14.72
CA LEU A 75 5.81 -9.15 13.31
C LEU A 75 6.91 -8.52 12.44
N PRO A 76 7.38 -9.21 11.40
CA PRO A 76 8.35 -8.68 10.43
C PRO A 76 7.69 -7.72 9.44
N VAL A 77 6.88 -6.77 9.93
CA VAL A 77 6.12 -5.81 9.11
C VAL A 77 7.08 -4.97 8.27
N ARG A 78 8.22 -4.61 8.85
CA ARG A 78 9.27 -3.85 8.15
C ARG A 78 9.81 -4.61 6.94
N GLU A 79 10.26 -5.84 7.11
CA GLU A 79 10.81 -6.64 6.00
C GLU A 79 9.75 -6.87 4.92
N ILE A 80 8.50 -7.15 5.34
CA ILE A 80 7.38 -7.34 4.42
C ILE A 80 7.13 -6.08 3.59
N LEU A 81 6.98 -4.91 4.24
CA LEU A 81 6.73 -3.66 3.54
C LEU A 81 7.90 -3.26 2.62
N LEU A 82 9.15 -3.52 3.04
CA LEU A 82 10.33 -3.25 2.23
C LEU A 82 10.31 -4.09 0.95
N VAL A 83 10.13 -5.41 1.06
CA VAL A 83 10.11 -6.32 -0.09
C VAL A 83 8.92 -5.99 -1.01
N LEU A 84 7.72 -5.82 -0.46
CA LEU A 84 6.53 -5.51 -1.25
C LEU A 84 6.59 -4.14 -1.90
N GLY A 85 7.16 -3.13 -1.22
CA GLY A 85 7.39 -1.80 -1.76
C GLY A 85 8.37 -1.83 -2.94
N LEU A 86 9.49 -2.55 -2.80
CA LEU A 86 10.51 -2.69 -3.85
C LEU A 86 9.93 -3.40 -5.08
N MET A 87 9.24 -4.52 -4.85
CA MET A 87 8.55 -5.25 -5.91
C MET A 87 7.49 -4.37 -6.57
N GLY A 88 6.72 -3.60 -5.80
CA GLY A 88 5.72 -2.68 -6.32
C GLY A 88 6.30 -1.62 -7.24
N VAL A 89 7.42 -0.99 -6.86
CA VAL A 89 8.11 0.00 -7.70
C VAL A 89 8.57 -0.65 -9.01
N VAL A 90 9.29 -1.76 -8.94
CA VAL A 90 9.88 -2.41 -10.13
C VAL A 90 8.78 -2.93 -11.05
N PHE A 91 7.88 -3.77 -10.55
CA PHE A 91 6.85 -4.39 -11.38
C PHE A 91 5.85 -3.38 -11.95
N ALA A 92 5.37 -2.43 -11.15
CA ALA A 92 4.41 -1.45 -11.65
C ALA A 92 5.05 -0.53 -12.70
N SER A 93 6.31 -0.13 -12.51
CA SER A 93 7.02 0.70 -13.50
C SER A 93 7.28 -0.07 -14.79
N THR A 94 7.73 -1.32 -14.72
CA THR A 94 7.93 -2.15 -15.90
C THR A 94 6.63 -2.35 -16.67
N VAL A 95 5.53 -2.69 -15.98
CA VAL A 95 4.23 -2.88 -16.62
C VAL A 95 3.70 -1.58 -17.22
N ALA A 96 3.93 -0.43 -16.58
CA ALA A 96 3.51 0.89 -17.08
C ALA A 96 4.13 1.23 -18.43
N ILE A 97 5.42 0.89 -18.65
CA ILE A 97 6.14 1.16 -19.91
C ILE A 97 5.47 0.47 -21.10
N TYR A 98 4.93 -0.73 -20.90
CA TYR A 98 4.27 -1.51 -21.95
C TYR A 98 2.77 -1.21 -22.09
N GLN A 99 2.20 -0.27 -21.33
CA GLN A 99 0.79 0.09 -21.46
C GLN A 99 0.55 0.99 -22.67
N THR A 100 -0.37 0.57 -23.55
CA THR A 100 -0.85 1.38 -24.68
C THR A 100 -1.90 2.41 -24.28
N ASN A 101 -2.65 2.14 -23.21
CA ASN A 101 -3.67 3.05 -22.69
C ASN A 101 -3.07 4.01 -21.66
N VAL A 102 -3.13 5.32 -21.95
CA VAL A 102 -2.57 6.38 -21.11
C VAL A 102 -3.16 6.39 -19.69
N LYS A 103 -4.46 6.14 -19.52
CA LYS A 103 -5.07 6.08 -18.18
C LYS A 103 -4.56 4.88 -17.39
N LYS A 104 -4.39 3.74 -18.06
CA LYS A 104 -3.84 2.52 -17.42
C LYS A 104 -2.37 2.71 -17.06
N LEU A 105 -1.59 3.38 -17.91
CA LEU A 105 -0.22 3.79 -17.63
C LEU A 105 -0.15 4.65 -16.36
N PHE A 106 -0.98 5.69 -16.24
CA PHE A 106 -1.03 6.53 -15.03
C PHE A 106 -1.48 5.78 -13.78
N ALA A 107 -2.36 4.80 -13.94
CA ALA A 107 -2.78 3.95 -12.84
C ALA A 107 -1.61 3.08 -12.31
N TYR A 108 -0.82 2.46 -13.20
CA TYR A 108 0.39 1.73 -12.78
C TYR A 108 1.48 2.66 -12.22
N SER A 109 1.66 3.86 -12.79
CA SER A 109 2.54 4.88 -12.20
C SER A 109 2.12 5.24 -10.78
N SER A 110 0.81 5.34 -10.51
CA SER A 110 0.30 5.59 -9.16
C SER A 110 0.65 4.45 -8.18
N VAL A 111 0.58 3.19 -8.62
CA VAL A 111 1.01 2.02 -7.84
C VAL A 111 2.51 2.08 -7.55
N ALA A 112 3.34 2.48 -8.51
CA ALA A 112 4.78 2.66 -8.29
C ALA A 112 5.06 3.75 -7.24
N GLN A 113 4.34 4.88 -7.27
CA GLN A 113 4.47 5.94 -6.27
C GLN A 113 4.06 5.48 -4.86
N ILE A 114 3.05 4.62 -4.76
CA ILE A 114 2.70 3.96 -3.49
C ILE A 114 3.86 3.08 -3.02
N GLY A 115 4.50 2.32 -3.92
CA GLY A 115 5.70 1.55 -3.61
C GLY A 115 6.82 2.40 -2.99
N TYR A 116 7.10 3.57 -3.56
CA TYR A 116 8.09 4.51 -2.99
C TYR A 116 7.72 5.01 -1.59
N MET A 117 6.45 5.36 -1.36
CA MET A 117 5.99 5.79 -0.03
C MET A 117 6.15 4.69 1.01
N ILE A 118 5.84 3.44 0.65
CA ILE A 118 6.00 2.28 1.53
C ILE A 118 7.48 1.94 1.78
N LEU A 119 8.34 2.07 0.77
CA LEU A 119 9.79 1.94 0.95
C LEU A 119 10.34 2.98 1.93
N GLY A 120 9.95 4.25 1.77
CA GLY A 120 10.33 5.32 2.70
C GLY A 120 9.91 5.02 4.13
N LEU A 121 8.70 4.47 4.30
CA LEU A 121 8.18 4.02 5.60
C LEU A 121 8.97 2.87 6.22
N SER A 122 9.38 1.92 5.40
CA SER A 122 10.10 0.72 5.86
C SER A 122 11.53 1.05 6.29
N ILE A 123 12.15 2.07 5.69
CA ILE A 123 13.50 2.52 6.02
C ILE A 123 13.50 3.50 7.19
N GLY A 124 12.53 4.43 7.23
CA GLY A 124 12.45 5.48 8.25
C GLY A 124 11.90 5.05 9.62
N SER A 125 11.54 3.78 9.78
CA SER A 125 11.07 3.20 11.05
C SER A 125 12.20 2.58 11.90
N ALA A 126 13.45 2.92 11.59
CA ALA A 126 14.65 2.54 12.36
C ALA A 126 14.94 3.51 13.52
#